data_AF-A0A417C3E4-F1
#
_entry.id   AF-A0A417C3E4-F1
#
_cell.length_a   1.000
_cell.length_b   1.000
_cell.length_c   1.000
_cell.angle_alpha   90.00
_cell.angle_beta   90.00
_cell.angle_gamma   90.00
#
_symmetry.space_group_name_H-M   'P 1'
#
loop_
_entity.id
_entity.type
_entity.pdbx_description
1 polymer ?
#
loop_
_entity_poly.entity_id
_entity_poly.type
_entity_poly.pdbx_seq_one_letter_code
_entity_poly.pdbx_strand_id
1 'polypeptide(L)'
;MEKVRRYIEECHGIIVLGLERSHAYFYRDKEGSEKELEATHRRYSSAWLQLETGMAIGMGKDVFVLCQKNLYGDGIFDRNWNSYTPVELEMPLDMNDPMIKETLSVLENYKKEVEAKM
;
A
#
# COMPACT_ATOMS: atom_id res chain seq x y z
N MET A 1 -20.64 1.62 0.74
CA MET A 1 -19.80 1.72 1.96
C MET A 1 -20.13 0.65 2.99
N GLU A 2 -21.40 0.44 3.36
CA GLU A 2 -21.79 -0.55 4.39
C GLU A 2 -21.27 -1.98 4.14
N LYS A 3 -21.34 -2.46 2.90
CA LYS A 3 -20.77 -3.78 2.54
C LYS A 3 -19.27 -3.88 2.78
N VAL A 4 -18.50 -2.88 2.33
CA VAL A 4 -17.03 -2.86 2.46
C VAL A 4 -16.63 -2.80 3.93
N ARG A 5 -17.30 -1.95 4.72
CA ARG A 5 -17.10 -1.87 6.16
C ARG A 5 -17.30 -3.23 6.83
N ARG A 6 -18.40 -3.93 6.53
CA ARG A 6 -18.70 -5.24 7.13
C ARG A 6 -17.62 -6.27 6.81
N TYR A 7 -17.11 -6.28 5.57
CA TYR A 7 -15.98 -7.15 5.22
C TYR A 7 -14.73 -6.83 6.03
N ILE A 8 -14.39 -5.55 6.21
CA ILE A 8 -13.25 -5.14 7.04
C ILE A 8 -13.47 -5.51 8.52
N GLU A 9 -14.70 -5.39 9.03
CA GLU A 9 -15.05 -5.77 10.41
C GLU A 9 -14.72 -7.25 10.68
N GLU A 10 -15.05 -8.12 9.72
CA GLU A 10 -14.80 -9.56 9.77
C GLU A 10 -13.32 -9.95 9.57
N CYS A 11 -12.46 -9.04 9.11
CA CYS A 11 -11.02 -9.27 8.96
C CYS A 11 -10.27 -9.04 10.28
N HIS A 12 -9.19 -9.79 10.53
CA HIS A 12 -8.28 -9.52 11.66
C HIS A 12 -7.23 -8.45 11.31
N GLY A 13 -6.75 -8.47 10.07
CA GLY A 13 -5.86 -7.47 9.49
C GLY A 13 -6.08 -7.39 7.98
N ILE A 14 -5.43 -6.42 7.32
CA ILE A 14 -5.53 -6.20 5.88
C ILE A 14 -4.15 -6.14 5.22
N ILE A 15 -4.09 -6.57 3.96
CA ILE A 15 -2.93 -6.40 3.10
C ILE A 15 -3.32 -5.40 2.01
N VAL A 16 -2.57 -4.30 1.92
CA VAL A 16 -2.75 -3.25 0.93
C VAL A 16 -1.69 -3.45 -0.14
N LEU A 17 -2.13 -3.72 -1.38
CA LEU A 17 -1.23 -3.98 -2.50
C LEU A 17 -1.32 -2.86 -3.55
N GLY A 18 -0.29 -2.02 -3.60
CA GLY A 18 -0.14 -0.98 -4.61
C GLY A 18 0.57 -1.52 -5.84
N LEU A 19 -0.15 -1.75 -6.93
CA LEU A 19 0.46 -2.06 -8.24
C LEU A 19 0.33 -0.87 -9.19
N GLU A 20 1.22 -0.78 -10.19
CA GLU A 20 1.08 0.21 -11.26
C GLU A 20 -0.23 0.00 -12.00
N ARG A 21 -1.07 1.03 -12.00
CA ARG A 21 -2.34 1.07 -12.74
C ARG A 21 -2.35 2.12 -13.82
N SER A 22 -1.56 3.18 -13.64
CA SER A 22 -1.50 4.30 -14.58
C SER A 22 -0.11 4.91 -14.60
N HIS A 23 0.31 5.37 -15.76
CA HIS A 23 1.64 5.92 -16.00
C HIS A 23 1.50 7.26 -16.74
N ALA A 24 1.86 8.35 -16.05
CA ALA A 24 1.94 9.66 -16.65
C ALA A 24 3.36 9.90 -17.18
N TYR A 25 3.49 10.09 -18.49
CA TYR A 25 4.79 10.38 -19.11
C TYR A 25 5.29 11.78 -18.77
N PHE A 26 4.37 12.72 -18.56
CA PHE A 26 4.64 14.09 -18.11
C PHE A 26 3.55 14.53 -17.12
N TYR A 27 3.97 15.16 -16.03
CA TYR A 27 3.09 15.63 -14.96
C TYR A 27 3.59 16.98 -14.43
N ARG A 28 2.67 17.94 -14.30
CA ARG A 28 2.87 19.21 -13.59
C ARG A 28 2.05 19.22 -12.32
N ASP A 29 2.71 19.32 -11.17
CA ASP A 29 2.06 19.51 -9.89
C ASP A 29 1.88 21.00 -9.60
N LYS A 30 0.73 21.38 -9.05
CA LYS A 30 0.46 22.75 -8.53
C LYS A 30 0.86 23.85 -9.53
N GLU A 31 0.47 23.67 -10.79
CA GLU A 31 0.80 24.57 -11.90
C GLU A 31 0.43 26.02 -11.59
N GLY A 32 1.34 26.94 -11.85
CA GLY A 32 1.20 28.37 -11.59
C GLY A 32 1.44 28.79 -10.13
N SER A 33 1.84 27.87 -9.25
CA SER A 33 2.19 28.19 -7.85
C SER A 33 3.71 28.23 -7.62
N GLU A 34 4.14 28.85 -6.52
CA GLU A 34 5.55 28.81 -6.07
C GLU A 34 6.05 27.39 -5.73
N LYS A 35 5.14 26.42 -5.64
CA LYS A 35 5.43 25.01 -5.35
C LYS A 35 5.21 24.11 -6.57
N GLU A 36 5.23 24.69 -7.78
CA GLU A 36 5.13 23.93 -9.02
C GLU A 36 6.28 22.93 -9.11
N LEU A 37 5.94 21.70 -9.51
CA LEU A 37 6.91 20.63 -9.70
C LEU A 37 6.60 19.89 -11.00
N GLU A 38 7.59 19.72 -11.85
CA GLU A 38 7.48 18.87 -13.03
C GLU A 38 8.09 17.49 -12.76
N ALA A 39 7.46 16.45 -13.29
CA ALA A 39 7.97 15.09 -13.25
C ALA A 39 7.69 14.36 -14.56
N THR A 40 8.64 13.52 -14.96
CA THR A 40 8.50 12.58 -16.08
C THR A 40 8.39 11.16 -15.57
N HIS A 41 7.65 10.31 -16.27
CA HIS A 41 7.51 8.88 -15.97
C HIS A 41 7.02 8.57 -14.55
N ARG A 42 5.88 9.15 -14.17
CA ARG A 42 5.25 8.96 -12.86
C ARG A 42 4.27 7.81 -12.92
N ARG A 43 4.52 6.77 -12.12
CA ARG A 43 3.66 5.59 -12.00
C ARG A 43 2.75 5.73 -10.79
N TYR A 44 1.47 5.50 -10.98
CA TYR A 44 0.47 5.62 -9.93
C TYR A 44 -0.22 4.29 -9.68
N SER A 45 -0.57 4.08 -8.41
CA SER A 45 -1.50 3.02 -8.03
C SER A 45 -2.94 3.53 -8.01
N SER A 46 -3.86 2.65 -7.63
CA SER A 46 -5.28 2.95 -7.55
C SER A 46 -5.59 3.80 -6.31
N ALA A 47 -6.16 5.00 -6.50
CA ALA A 47 -6.59 5.88 -5.41
C ALA A 47 -7.65 5.23 -4.49
N TRP A 48 -8.41 4.25 -5.00
CA TRP A 48 -9.43 3.53 -4.23
C TRP A 48 -8.87 2.94 -2.94
N LEU A 49 -7.66 2.35 -3.00
CA LEU A 49 -6.99 1.67 -1.88
C LEU A 49 -6.87 2.55 -0.62
N GLN A 50 -6.82 3.87 -0.78
CA GLN A 50 -6.66 4.83 0.32
C GLN A 50 -7.90 4.85 1.23
N LEU A 51 -9.11 4.73 0.66
CA LEU A 51 -10.35 4.81 1.43
C LEU A 51 -10.53 3.55 2.29
N GLU A 52 -10.40 2.36 1.70
CA GLU A 52 -10.54 1.11 2.47
C GLU A 52 -9.43 0.97 3.51
N THR A 53 -8.21 1.40 3.21
CA THR A 53 -7.13 1.36 4.19
C THR A 53 -7.37 2.33 5.33
N GLY A 54 -7.81 3.56 5.05
CA GLY A 54 -8.18 4.53 6.09
C GLY A 54 -9.29 4.01 7.00
N MET A 55 -10.28 3.31 6.43
CA MET A 55 -11.32 2.65 7.23
C MET A 55 -10.76 1.56 8.15
N ALA A 56 -9.90 0.68 7.62
CA ALA A 56 -9.28 -0.38 8.41
C ALA A 56 -8.42 0.17 9.56
N ILE A 57 -7.63 1.22 9.31
CA ILE A 57 -6.86 1.92 10.34
C ILE A 57 -7.79 2.51 11.41
N GLY A 58 -8.86 3.20 10.99
CA GLY A 58 -9.85 3.76 11.92
C GLY A 58 -10.58 2.71 12.76
N MET A 59 -10.60 1.46 12.31
CA MET A 59 -11.19 0.31 13.00
C MET A 59 -10.15 -0.48 13.82
N GLY A 60 -8.91 -0.01 13.91
CA GLY A 60 -7.84 -0.64 14.67
C GLY A 60 -7.36 -1.97 14.10
N LYS A 61 -7.52 -2.19 12.78
CA LYS A 61 -7.01 -3.40 12.11
C LYS A 61 -5.51 -3.27 11.86
N ASP A 62 -4.79 -4.39 11.92
CA ASP A 62 -3.40 -4.44 11.49
C ASP A 62 -3.31 -4.23 9.97
N VAL A 63 -2.33 -3.44 9.52
CA VAL A 63 -2.20 -3.05 8.11
C VAL A 63 -0.80 -3.39 7.61
N PHE A 64 -0.74 -4.23 6.58
CA PHE A 64 0.49 -4.57 5.86
C PHE A 64 0.48 -3.90 4.50
N VAL A 65 1.46 -3.04 4.22
CA VAL A 65 1.48 -2.24 2.99
C VAL A 65 2.61 -2.70 2.09
N LEU A 66 2.22 -3.22 0.93
CA LEU A 66 3.09 -3.71 -0.14
C LEU A 66 2.89 -2.86 -1.38
N CYS A 67 3.94 -2.50 -2.10
CA CYS A 67 3.80 -1.77 -3.34
C CYS A 67 4.86 -2.13 -4.37
N GLN A 68 4.51 -2.06 -5.65
CA GLN A 68 5.47 -2.15 -6.74
C GLN A 68 6.51 -1.03 -6.60
N LYS A 69 7.78 -1.38 -6.81
CA LYS A 69 8.88 -0.42 -6.80
C LYS A 69 8.68 0.67 -7.86
N ASN A 70 9.12 1.89 -7.55
CA ASN A 70 8.98 3.09 -8.39
C ASN A 70 7.54 3.58 -8.58
N LEU A 71 6.58 3.10 -7.78
CA LEU A 71 5.31 3.79 -7.62
C LEU A 71 5.54 5.14 -6.96
N TYR A 72 4.83 6.15 -7.45
CA TYR A 72 4.75 7.43 -6.78
C TYR A 72 4.16 7.23 -5.38
N GLY A 73 4.84 7.78 -4.38
CA GLY A 73 4.39 7.74 -3.00
C GLY A 73 3.24 8.72 -2.79
N ASP A 74 2.03 8.19 -2.72
CA ASP A 74 0.82 8.95 -2.39
C ASP A 74 -0.01 8.17 -1.35
N GLY A 75 -0.60 8.91 -0.42
CA GLY A 75 -1.34 8.40 0.74
C GLY A 75 -0.59 7.30 1.49
N ILE A 76 -1.20 6.11 1.58
CA ILE A 76 -0.70 4.92 2.27
C ILE A 76 0.65 4.41 1.73
N PHE A 77 1.04 4.83 0.52
CA PHE A 77 2.33 4.49 -0.08
C PHE A 77 3.37 5.60 0.07
N ASP A 78 3.05 6.75 0.67
CA ASP A 78 4.04 7.81 0.87
C ASP A 78 5.17 7.34 1.81
N ARG A 79 6.42 7.43 1.38
CA ARG A 79 7.59 6.98 2.17
C ARG A 79 8.05 8.02 3.18
N ASN A 80 7.68 9.28 2.99
CA ASN A 80 8.14 10.40 3.81
C ASN A 80 7.13 10.81 4.87
N TRP A 81 5.85 10.46 4.66
CA TRP A 81 4.76 10.92 5.51
C TRP A 81 4.19 9.83 6.43
N ASN A 82 4.31 8.56 6.05
CA ASN A 82 3.80 7.46 6.86
C ASN A 82 4.74 7.12 8.01
N SER A 83 4.16 6.68 9.14
CA SER A 83 4.91 6.18 10.30
C SER A 83 5.51 4.79 10.10
N TYR A 84 5.32 4.20 8.92
CA TYR A 84 5.85 2.90 8.51
C TYR A 84 6.31 3.00 7.06
N THR A 85 7.26 2.15 6.68
CA THR A 85 7.78 2.09 5.32
C THR A 85 7.03 1.01 4.54
N PRO A 86 6.37 1.34 3.41
CA PRO A 86 5.81 0.33 2.51
C PRO A 86 6.90 -0.63 2.03
N VAL A 87 6.60 -1.93 2.01
CA VAL A 87 7.51 -2.93 1.44
C VAL A 87 7.44 -2.82 -0.07
N GLU A 88 8.59 -2.54 -0.70
CA GLU A 88 8.70 -2.36 -2.14
C GLU A 88 9.04 -3.67 -2.85
N LEU A 89 8.25 -4.02 -3.86
CA LEU A 89 8.34 -5.26 -4.61
C LEU A 89 8.88 -4.98 -6.01
N GLU A 90 9.95 -5.65 -6.38
CA GLU A 90 10.43 -5.67 -7.76
C GLU A 90 9.49 -6.47 -8.66
N MET A 91 9.38 -6.04 -9.93
CA MET A 91 8.50 -6.67 -10.92
C MET A 91 9.29 -7.14 -12.16
N PRO A 92 9.03 -8.35 -12.68
CA PRO A 92 8.07 -9.34 -12.19
C PRO A 92 8.49 -9.92 -10.82
N LEU A 93 7.51 -10.34 -10.02
CA LEU A 93 7.76 -10.93 -8.70
C LEU A 93 8.62 -12.19 -8.82
N ASP A 94 9.73 -12.22 -8.07
CA ASP A 94 10.51 -13.43 -7.84
C ASP A 94 10.23 -13.98 -6.45
N MET A 95 9.63 -15.17 -6.39
CA MET A 95 9.35 -15.87 -5.12
C MET A 95 10.63 -16.29 -4.39
N ASN A 96 11.78 -16.28 -5.08
CA ASN A 96 13.06 -16.54 -4.46
C ASN A 96 13.69 -15.32 -3.80
N ASP A 97 13.17 -14.12 -4.07
CA ASP A 97 13.65 -12.87 -3.50
C ASP A 97 13.59 -12.92 -1.96
N PRO A 98 14.70 -12.59 -1.26
CA PRO A 98 14.74 -12.60 0.20
C PRO A 98 13.65 -11.76 0.86
N MET A 99 13.34 -10.58 0.31
CA MET A 99 12.31 -9.67 0.84
C MET A 99 10.92 -10.28 0.71
N ILE A 100 10.64 -10.98 -0.39
CA ILE A 100 9.37 -11.69 -0.60
C ILE A 100 9.24 -12.83 0.41
N LYS A 101 10.30 -13.63 0.59
CA LYS A 101 10.31 -14.72 1.57
C LYS A 101 10.11 -14.21 3.00
N GLU A 102 10.77 -13.11 3.36
CA GLU A 102 10.61 -12.47 4.66
C GLU A 102 9.18 -11.96 4.86
N THR A 103 8.64 -11.24 3.87
CA THR A 103 7.25 -10.74 3.89
C THR A 103 6.26 -11.88 4.10
N LEU A 104 6.41 -12.99 3.37
CA LEU A 104 5.57 -14.17 3.53
C LEU A 104 5.70 -14.77 4.93
N SER A 105 6.93 -14.89 5.45
CA SER A 105 7.16 -15.41 6.81
C SER A 105 6.48 -14.55 7.88
N VAL A 106 6.54 -13.21 7.75
CA VAL A 106 5.86 -12.29 8.67
C VAL A 106 4.34 -12.49 8.60
N LEU A 107 3.75 -12.57 7.41
CA LEU A 107 2.32 -12.78 7.24
C LEU A 107 1.85 -14.15 7.77
N GLU A 108 2.66 -15.20 7.57
CA GLU A 108 2.38 -16.53 8.11
C GLU A 108 2.44 -16.56 9.65
N ASN A 109 3.40 -15.87 10.24
CA ASN A 109 3.50 -15.76 11.70
C ASN A 109 2.34 -14.95 12.27
N TYR A 110 1.99 -13.83 11.65
CA TYR A 110 0.81 -13.04 12.01
C TYR A 110 -0.46 -13.89 11.99
N LYS A 111 -0.66 -14.68 10.93
CA LYS A 111 -1.79 -15.60 10.83
C LYS A 111 -1.84 -16.57 12.02
N LYS A 112 -0.73 -17.21 12.36
CA LYS A 112 -0.65 -18.16 13.50
C LYS A 112 -0.97 -17.47 14.83
N GLU A 113 -0.48 -16.26 15.04
CA GLU A 113 -0.77 -15.49 16.26
C GLU A 113 -2.24 -15.12 16.40
N VAL A 114 -2.89 -14.76 15.29
CA VAL A 114 -4.33 -14.51 15.25
C VAL A 114 -5.09 -15.81 15.58
N GLU A 115 -4.78 -16.91 14.90
CA GLU A 115 -5.45 -18.21 15.11
C GLU A 115 -5.27 -18.74 16.54
N ALA A 116 -4.14 -18.46 17.21
CA ALA A 116 -3.90 -18.86 18.59
C ALA A 116 -4.69 -18.02 19.63
N LYS A 117 -5.19 -16.84 19.25
CA LYS A 117 -5.99 -15.95 20.11
C LYS A 117 -7.50 -16.16 19.93
N MET A 118 -7.91 -16.98 18.96
CA MET A 118 -9.30 -17.37 18.69
C MET A 118 -9.72 -18.54 19.57
#